data_AF-A0A1R4IVX8-F1
#
_entry.id   AF-A0A1R4IVX8-F1
#
_cell.length_a   1.000
_cell.length_b   1.000
_cell.length_c   1.000
_cell.angle_alpha   90.00
_cell.angle_beta   90.00
_cell.angle_gamma   90.00
#
_symmetry.space_group_name_H-M   'P 1'
#
loop_
_entity.id
_entity.type
_entity.pdbx_description
1 polymer ?
#
loop_
_entity_poly.entity_id
_entity_poly.type
_entity_poly.pdbx_seq_one_letter_code
_entity_poly.pdbx_strand_id
1 'polypeptide(L)'
;MLYLIDPRGHVHQAETTVGAARARERVDGRRIDDQGWHRAAMVLDYDDYLDIALRHGVKCSKGLMLDAGFVQHALAPSKLKASGRNQEAVAVQVQAVGRDTEDRPTRLHQRAMTLKNALSGHKSRLEKAEDKAREILQADVRQDLVRHWQSLGGILPESTSAELHHS
;
A
#
# COMPACT_ATOMS: atom_id res chain seq x y z
N MET A 1 -8.29 -5.31 5.85
CA MET A 1 -8.22 -4.25 6.87
C MET A 1 -8.76 -2.98 6.24
N LEU A 2 -9.50 -2.19 6.99
CA LEU A 2 -10.15 -0.98 6.51
C LEU A 2 -9.65 0.19 7.32
N TYR A 3 -9.38 1.31 6.65
CA TYR A 3 -9.04 2.58 7.29
C TYR A 3 -10.22 3.56 7.19
N LEU A 4 -10.36 4.41 8.20
CA LEU A 4 -11.25 5.55 8.23
C LEU A 4 -10.40 6.81 8.47
N ILE A 5 -10.43 7.72 7.50
CA ILE A 5 -9.73 9.00 7.55
C ILE A 5 -10.76 10.05 7.98
N ASP A 6 -10.53 10.68 9.13
CA ASP A 6 -11.39 11.70 9.75
C ASP A 6 -10.84 13.11 9.43
N PRO A 7 -11.70 14.08 9.04
CA PRO A 7 -11.35 15.49 8.80
C PRO A 7 -10.51 16.18 9.89
N ARG A 8 -10.55 15.66 11.11
CA ARG A 8 -9.81 16.15 12.29
C ARG A 8 -8.34 15.72 12.32
N GLY A 9 -7.84 15.03 11.30
CA GLY A 9 -6.44 14.59 11.25
C GLY A 9 -6.20 13.25 11.93
N HIS A 10 -7.21 12.36 11.97
CA HIS A 10 -7.10 11.06 12.59
C HIS A 10 -7.35 9.94 11.58
N VAL A 11 -6.54 8.89 11.67
CA VAL A 11 -6.77 7.63 10.95
C VAL A 11 -7.15 6.57 11.95
N HIS A 12 -8.30 5.95 11.72
CA HIS A 12 -8.78 4.78 12.44
C HIS A 12 -8.67 3.55 11.55
N GLN A 13 -8.58 2.37 12.16
CA GLN A 13 -8.56 1.11 11.46
C GLN A 13 -9.58 0.13 12.06
N ALA A 14 -10.02 -0.82 11.24
CA ALA A 14 -10.86 -1.93 11.64
C ALA A 14 -10.42 -3.22 10.93
N GLU A 15 -10.51 -4.35 11.62
CA GLU A 15 -10.19 -5.69 11.10
C GLU A 15 -11.32 -6.24 10.20
N THR A 16 -11.62 -5.50 9.13
CA THR A 16 -12.61 -5.85 8.12
C THR A 16 -12.11 -5.44 6.73
N THR A 17 -12.87 -5.72 5.69
CA THR A 17 -12.64 -5.19 4.33
C THR A 17 -13.85 -4.38 3.89
N VAL A 18 -13.70 -3.53 2.87
CA VAL A 18 -14.86 -2.81 2.28
C VAL A 18 -15.93 -3.80 1.84
N GLY A 19 -15.53 -4.90 1.20
CA GLY A 19 -16.44 -5.95 0.73
C GLY A 19 -17.23 -6.61 1.87
N ALA A 20 -16.54 -6.98 2.96
CA ALA A 20 -17.19 -7.59 4.12
C ALA A 20 -18.11 -6.60 4.87
N ALA A 21 -17.76 -5.32 4.92
CA ALA A 21 -18.59 -4.28 5.51
C ALA A 21 -19.87 -4.04 4.67
N ARG A 22 -19.74 -3.96 3.33
CA ARG A 22 -20.89 -3.84 2.42
C ARG A 22 -21.80 -5.07 2.43
N ALA A 23 -21.23 -6.27 2.54
CA ALA A 23 -22.02 -7.49 2.65
C ALA A 23 -22.89 -7.49 3.91
N ARG A 24 -22.32 -7.08 5.06
CA ARG A 24 -23.06 -6.93 6.33
C ARG A 24 -24.13 -5.86 6.26
N GLU A 25 -23.86 -4.74 5.60
CA GLU A 25 -24.88 -3.71 5.40
C GLU A 25 -26.09 -4.23 4.63
N ARG A 26 -25.86 -5.06 3.61
CA ARG A 26 -26.93 -5.68 2.82
C ARG A 26 -27.74 -6.71 3.60
N VAL A 27 -27.09 -7.50 4.46
CA VAL A 27 -27.73 -8.64 5.16
C VAL A 27 -28.35 -8.21 6.49
N ASP A 28 -27.63 -7.41 7.27
CA ASP A 28 -27.98 -7.06 8.66
C ASP A 28 -28.57 -5.65 8.78
N GLY A 29 -28.61 -4.87 7.68
CA GLY A 29 -29.06 -3.46 7.68
C GLY A 29 -28.16 -2.51 8.47
N ARG A 30 -27.00 -2.98 8.95
CA ARG A 30 -26.05 -2.15 9.68
C ARG A 30 -25.30 -1.23 8.72
N ARG A 31 -25.17 0.04 9.07
CA ARG A 31 -24.41 0.99 8.25
C ARG A 31 -22.97 0.50 8.07
N ILE A 32 -22.41 0.72 6.88
CA ILE A 32 -21.00 0.42 6.61
C ILE A 32 -20.04 1.06 7.65
N ASP A 33 -20.47 2.16 8.26
CA ASP A 33 -19.77 2.95 9.28
C ASP A 33 -19.69 2.29 10.66
N ASP A 34 -20.56 1.31 10.94
CA ASP A 34 -20.65 0.62 12.23
C ASP A 34 -19.61 -0.52 12.32
N GLN A 35 -18.34 -0.11 12.45
CA GLN A 35 -17.22 -1.03 12.65
C GLN A 35 -16.55 -0.79 14.01
N GLY A 36 -15.84 -1.80 14.51
CA GLY A 36 -15.00 -1.72 15.71
C GLY A 36 -13.73 -0.89 15.48
N TRP A 37 -13.90 0.40 15.21
CA TRP A 37 -12.82 1.33 14.91
C TRP A 37 -11.90 1.53 16.12
N HIS A 38 -10.60 1.49 15.87
CA HIS A 38 -9.57 1.85 16.83
C HIS A 38 -8.51 2.71 16.14
N ARG A 39 -7.71 3.46 16.89
CA ARG A 39 -6.69 4.34 16.31
C ARG A 39 -5.69 3.49 15.52
N ALA A 40 -5.41 3.90 14.28
CA ALA A 40 -4.48 3.19 13.43
C ALA A 40 -3.03 3.43 13.87
N ALA A 41 -2.19 2.40 13.79
CA ALA A 41 -0.74 2.57 13.78
C ALA A 41 -0.33 2.95 12.36
N MET A 42 -0.24 4.26 12.11
CA MET A 42 -0.01 4.80 10.77
C MET A 42 1.35 4.38 10.22
N VAL A 43 1.35 3.87 8.99
CA VAL A 43 2.57 3.47 8.26
C VAL A 43 2.94 4.46 7.14
N LEU A 44 2.04 5.40 6.87
CA LEU A 44 2.20 6.55 5.96
C LEU A 44 1.77 7.81 6.73
N ASP A 45 2.09 8.97 6.19
CA ASP A 45 1.62 10.23 6.75
C ASP A 45 0.12 10.42 6.49
N TYR A 46 -0.51 11.28 7.28
CA TYR A 46 -1.96 11.51 7.18
C TYR A 46 -2.39 11.96 5.78
N ASP A 47 -1.60 12.86 5.18
CA ASP A 47 -1.89 13.40 3.85
C ASP A 47 -1.81 12.33 2.76
N ASP A 48 -0.90 11.36 2.88
CA ASP A 48 -0.83 10.23 1.96
C ASP A 48 -2.08 9.34 2.06
N TYR A 49 -2.55 9.07 3.30
CA TYR A 49 -3.80 8.33 3.49
C TYR A 49 -4.98 9.07 2.87
N LEU A 50 -5.04 10.40 3.03
CA LEU A 50 -6.10 11.23 2.50
C LEU A 50 -6.04 11.30 0.96
N ASP A 51 -4.88 11.50 0.36
CA ASP A 51 -4.72 11.54 -1.10
C ASP A 51 -5.17 10.22 -1.75
N ILE A 52 -4.72 9.07 -1.20
CA ILE A 52 -5.14 7.76 -1.68
C ILE A 52 -6.66 7.58 -1.48
N ALA A 53 -7.22 8.02 -0.35
CA ALA A 53 -8.65 7.95 -0.08
C ALA A 53 -9.48 8.83 -1.04
N LEU A 54 -8.96 9.98 -1.47
CA LEU A 54 -9.62 10.86 -2.44
C LEU A 54 -9.61 10.29 -3.87
N ARG A 55 -8.72 9.34 -4.16
CA ARG A 55 -8.66 8.63 -5.45
C ARG A 55 -9.45 7.31 -5.44
N HIS A 56 -9.35 6.53 -4.36
CA HIS A 56 -9.85 5.14 -4.32
C HIS A 56 -10.87 4.84 -3.22
N GLY A 57 -11.12 5.81 -2.34
CA GLY A 57 -11.93 5.61 -1.16
C GLY A 57 -13.44 5.53 -1.40
N VAL A 58 -14.14 5.43 -0.28
CA VAL A 58 -15.61 5.40 -0.21
C VAL A 58 -16.07 6.41 0.82
N LYS A 59 -17.17 7.11 0.53
CA LYS A 59 -17.79 8.07 1.46
C LYS A 59 -18.34 7.35 2.68
N CYS A 60 -18.14 7.95 3.85
CA CYS A 60 -18.80 7.55 5.08
C CYS A 60 -19.23 8.80 5.88
N SER A 61 -20.12 8.64 6.85
CA SER A 61 -20.65 9.78 7.61
C SER A 61 -19.58 10.54 8.41
N LYS A 62 -18.45 9.89 8.73
CA LYS A 62 -17.37 10.43 9.55
C LYS A 62 -16.14 10.85 8.75
N GLY A 63 -16.13 10.67 7.43
CA GLY A 63 -14.96 10.94 6.59
C GLY A 63 -14.88 10.08 5.34
N LEU A 64 -13.71 9.52 5.07
CA LEU A 64 -13.46 8.61 3.95
C LEU A 64 -12.95 7.26 4.43
N MET A 65 -13.47 6.20 3.84
CA MET A 65 -12.98 4.84 4.05
C MET A 65 -12.02 4.43 2.95
N LEU A 66 -10.94 3.74 3.33
CA LEU A 66 -9.93 3.25 2.40
C LEU A 66 -9.57 1.80 2.70
N ASP A 67 -9.63 0.93 1.70
CA ASP A 67 -9.17 -0.44 1.85
C ASP A 67 -7.64 -0.50 2.00
N ALA A 68 -7.14 -1.30 2.94
CA ALA A 68 -5.71 -1.42 3.19
C ALA A 68 -4.92 -1.96 1.99
N GLY A 69 -5.56 -2.62 1.03
CA GLY A 69 -4.92 -3.05 -0.21
C GLY A 69 -4.26 -1.89 -0.97
N PHE A 70 -4.90 -0.72 -1.03
CA PHE A 70 -4.33 0.46 -1.69
C PHE A 70 -3.08 0.97 -0.98
N VAL A 71 -3.12 1.05 0.35
CA VAL A 71 -1.96 1.45 1.18
C VAL A 71 -0.82 0.44 1.04
N GLN A 72 -1.13 -0.85 1.00
CA GLN A 72 -0.14 -1.90 0.81
C GLN A 72 0.53 -1.83 -0.56
N HIS A 73 -0.24 -1.57 -1.61
CA HIS A 73 0.29 -1.41 -2.95
C HIS A 73 1.15 -0.15 -3.10
N ALA A 74 0.76 0.97 -2.47
CA ALA A 74 1.60 2.18 -2.42
C ALA A 74 2.95 1.93 -1.72
N LEU A 75 2.95 1.13 -0.64
CA LEU A 75 4.16 0.78 0.12
C LEU A 75 4.99 -0.38 -0.49
N ALA A 76 4.41 -1.16 -1.41
CA ALA A 76 5.02 -2.39 -1.92
C ALA A 76 6.40 -2.17 -2.56
N PRO A 77 6.65 -1.13 -3.38
CA PRO A 77 7.96 -0.87 -3.96
C PRO A 77 9.06 -0.68 -2.90
N SER A 78 8.81 0.16 -1.90
CA SER A 78 9.78 0.45 -0.84
C SER A 78 10.11 -0.80 -0.01
N LYS A 79 9.10 -1.62 0.31
CA LYS A 79 9.30 -2.90 1.00
C LYS A 79 10.11 -3.89 0.17
N LEU A 80 9.85 -3.99 -1.13
CA LEU A 80 10.61 -4.85 -2.04
C LEU A 80 12.06 -4.38 -2.19
N LYS A 81 12.32 -3.07 -2.31
CA LYS A 81 13.68 -2.50 -2.35
C LYS A 81 14.47 -2.82 -1.07
N ALA A 82 13.83 -2.67 0.10
CA ALA A 82 14.46 -3.03 1.38
C ALA A 82 14.76 -4.53 1.46
N SER A 83 13.83 -5.39 1.00
CA SER A 83 14.05 -6.84 0.95
C SER A 83 15.18 -7.22 0.00
N GLY A 84 15.32 -6.56 -1.16
CA GLY A 84 16.39 -6.80 -2.12
C GLY A 84 17.77 -6.49 -1.54
N ARG A 85 17.94 -5.33 -0.89
CA ARG A 85 19.19 -4.96 -0.21
C ARG A 85 19.61 -5.97 0.86
N ASN A 86 18.65 -6.48 1.62
CA ASN A 86 18.91 -7.51 2.63
C ASN A 86 19.33 -8.85 2.00
N GLN A 87 18.72 -9.24 0.87
CA GLN A 87 19.11 -10.47 0.15
C GLN A 87 20.51 -10.36 -0.46
N GLU A 88 20.87 -9.19 -1.00
CA GLU A 88 22.23 -8.91 -1.48
C GLU A 88 23.25 -9.01 -0.33
N ALA A 89 22.96 -8.40 0.82
CA ALA A 89 23.84 -8.47 2.00
C ALA A 89 24.04 -9.91 2.51
N VAL A 90 22.97 -10.71 2.56
CA VAL A 90 23.05 -12.13 2.96
C VAL A 90 23.79 -12.96 1.91
N ALA A 91 23.59 -12.71 0.62
CA ALA A 91 24.29 -13.44 -0.44
C ALA A 91 25.81 -13.21 -0.39
N VAL A 92 26.26 -11.98 -0.10
CA VAL A 92 27.67 -11.65 0.11
C VAL A 92 28.25 -12.42 1.30
N GLN A 93 27.51 -12.51 2.42
CA GLN A 93 27.94 -13.27 3.59
C GLN A 93 28.01 -14.79 3.33
N VAL A 94 27.05 -15.36 2.61
CA VAL A 94 27.01 -16.80 2.30
C VAL A 94 28.11 -17.22 1.33
N GLN A 95 28.50 -16.34 0.38
CA GLN A 95 29.66 -16.62 -0.50
C GLN A 95 30.97 -16.75 0.28
N ALA A 96 31.13 -16.03 1.39
CA ALA A 96 32.34 -16.07 2.20
C ALA A 96 32.51 -17.38 3.02
N VAL A 97 31.45 -18.18 3.20
CA VAL A 97 31.43 -19.33 4.13
C VAL A 97 31.50 -20.70 3.42
N GLY A 98 31.60 -20.73 2.08
CA GLY A 98 31.67 -21.99 1.33
C GLY A 98 32.99 -22.75 1.52
N ARG A 99 33.01 -23.75 2.42
CA ARG A 99 34.12 -24.72 2.58
C ARG A 99 34.28 -25.61 1.34
N ASP A 100 35.54 -25.76 0.93
CA ASP A 100 36.02 -26.58 -0.19
C ASP A 100 35.74 -28.08 0.05
N THR A 101 34.92 -28.69 -0.81
CA THR A 101 35.01 -30.10 -1.19
C THR A 101 34.51 -30.29 -2.63
N GLU A 102 35.24 -31.11 -3.36
CA GLU A 102 35.21 -31.49 -4.78
C GLU A 102 33.82 -31.70 -5.41
N ASP A 103 33.22 -30.63 -5.93
CA ASP A 103 32.40 -30.61 -7.16
C ASP A 103 32.14 -29.16 -7.62
N ARG A 104 33.21 -28.37 -7.61
CA ARG A 104 33.20 -26.90 -7.55
C ARG A 104 32.54 -26.22 -8.76
N PRO A 105 32.82 -26.57 -10.03
CA PRO A 105 32.31 -25.79 -11.16
C PRO A 105 30.80 -26.00 -11.39
N THR A 106 30.31 -27.23 -11.28
CA THR A 106 28.88 -27.54 -11.46
C THR A 106 28.03 -26.92 -10.35
N ARG A 107 28.48 -27.00 -9.08
CA ARG A 107 27.79 -26.36 -7.95
C ARG A 107 27.86 -24.84 -7.99
N LEU A 108 28.99 -24.25 -8.41
CA LEU A 108 29.11 -22.80 -8.59
C LEU A 108 28.21 -22.30 -9.72
N HIS A 109 28.16 -23.03 -10.84
CA HIS A 109 27.28 -22.69 -11.96
C HIS A 109 25.80 -22.80 -11.57
N GLN A 110 25.40 -23.89 -10.90
CA GLN A 110 24.04 -24.03 -10.36
C GLN A 110 23.69 -22.93 -9.38
N ARG A 111 24.57 -22.61 -8.41
CA ARG A 111 24.38 -21.49 -7.47
C ARG A 111 24.26 -20.14 -8.17
N ALA A 112 25.12 -19.88 -9.16
CA ALA A 112 25.07 -18.65 -9.95
C ALA A 112 23.75 -18.53 -10.73
N MET A 113 23.27 -19.63 -11.32
CA MET A 113 21.98 -19.68 -12.01
C MET A 113 20.80 -19.50 -11.04
N THR A 114 20.82 -20.14 -9.86
CA THR A 114 19.80 -19.92 -8.82
C THR A 114 19.78 -18.47 -8.35
N LEU A 115 20.94 -17.87 -8.09
CA LEU A 115 21.05 -16.47 -7.69
C LEU A 115 20.57 -15.53 -8.81
N LYS A 116 20.98 -15.77 -10.05
CA LYS A 116 20.53 -15.00 -11.22
C LYS A 116 19.01 -15.09 -11.41
N ASN A 117 18.42 -16.27 -11.27
CA ASN A 117 16.98 -16.48 -11.37
C ASN A 117 16.21 -15.84 -10.19
N ALA A 118 16.77 -15.89 -8.98
CA ALA A 118 16.20 -15.21 -7.82
C ALA A 118 16.21 -13.68 -8.00
N LEU A 119 17.33 -13.13 -8.49
CA LEU A 119 17.48 -11.69 -8.76
C LEU A 119 16.57 -11.23 -9.91
N SER A 120 16.46 -12.00 -11.01
CA SER A 120 15.58 -11.65 -12.13
C SER A 120 14.10 -11.69 -11.73
N GLY A 121 13.68 -12.71 -10.96
CA GLY A 121 12.34 -12.81 -10.40
C GLY A 121 12.04 -11.72 -9.36
N HIS A 122 13.05 -11.24 -8.64
CA HIS A 122 12.90 -10.09 -7.74
C HIS A 122 12.73 -8.78 -8.52
N LYS A 123 13.56 -8.53 -9.54
CA LYS A 123 13.47 -7.35 -10.39
C LYS A 123 12.09 -7.22 -11.06
N SER A 124 11.57 -8.30 -11.65
CA SER A 124 10.25 -8.29 -12.29
C SER A 124 9.11 -8.02 -11.29
N ARG A 125 9.22 -8.53 -10.05
CA ARG A 125 8.24 -8.23 -8.99
C ARG A 125 8.31 -6.77 -8.53
N LEU A 126 9.51 -6.21 -8.45
CA LEU A 126 9.70 -4.81 -8.11
C LEU A 126 9.08 -3.90 -9.18
N GLU A 127 9.37 -4.15 -10.45
CA GLU A 127 8.82 -3.39 -11.58
C GLU A 127 7.29 -3.41 -11.57
N LYS A 128 6.68 -4.60 -11.43
CA LYS A 128 5.21 -4.72 -11.31
C LYS A 128 4.63 -3.98 -10.11
N ALA A 129 5.34 -3.99 -8.97
CA ALA A 129 4.91 -3.26 -7.79
C ALA A 129 5.01 -1.73 -7.99
N GLU A 130 6.07 -1.26 -8.65
CA GLU A 130 6.25 0.15 -9.02
C GLU A 130 5.18 0.62 -9.98
N ASP A 131 4.86 -0.17 -11.01
CA ASP A 131 3.79 0.14 -11.94
C ASP A 131 2.44 0.21 -11.23
N LYS A 132 2.15 -0.74 -10.33
CA LYS A 132 0.88 -0.73 -9.59
C LYS A 132 0.78 0.43 -8.60
N ALA A 133 1.88 0.75 -7.91
CA ALA A 133 1.94 1.92 -7.04
C ALA A 133 1.73 3.21 -7.83
N ARG A 134 2.37 3.32 -9.02
CA ARG A 134 2.20 4.45 -9.93
C ARG A 134 0.75 4.57 -10.39
N GLU A 135 0.12 3.48 -10.81
CA GLU A 135 -1.30 3.45 -11.21
C GLU A 135 -2.21 3.96 -10.10
N ILE A 136 -1.98 3.55 -8.84
CA ILE A 136 -2.79 3.98 -7.70
C ILE A 136 -2.60 5.47 -7.41
N LEU A 137 -1.36 5.95 -7.41
CA LEU A 137 -1.03 7.33 -7.08
C LEU A 137 -1.37 8.32 -8.20
N GLN A 138 -1.36 7.88 -9.46
CA GLN A 138 -1.70 8.70 -10.63
C GLN A 138 -3.17 8.59 -11.05
N ALA A 139 -3.98 7.78 -10.37
CA ALA A 139 -5.41 7.71 -10.64
C ALA A 139 -6.06 9.07 -10.33
N ASP A 140 -6.97 9.54 -11.19
CA ASP A 140 -7.59 10.86 -11.03
C ASP A 140 -8.26 11.03 -9.65
N VAL A 141 -8.12 12.24 -9.10
CA VAL A 141 -8.82 12.62 -7.86
C VAL A 141 -10.32 12.64 -8.11
N ARG A 142 -11.07 11.92 -7.28
CA ARG A 142 -12.52 11.81 -7.44
C ARG A 142 -13.23 13.02 -6.85
N GLN A 143 -13.76 13.88 -7.72
CA GLN A 143 -14.47 15.11 -7.32
C GLN A 143 -15.68 14.87 -6.39
N ASP A 144 -16.31 13.70 -6.48
CA ASP A 144 -17.42 13.36 -5.58
C ASP A 144 -16.93 13.14 -4.14
N LEU A 145 -15.74 12.56 -3.95
CA LEU A 145 -15.10 12.37 -2.65
C LEU A 145 -14.56 13.68 -2.09
N VAL A 146 -13.97 14.53 -2.93
CA VAL A 146 -13.52 15.88 -2.57
C VAL A 146 -14.68 16.71 -2.00
N ARG A 147 -15.81 16.75 -2.72
CA ARG A 147 -17.00 17.48 -2.26
C ARG A 147 -17.53 16.96 -0.92
N HIS A 148 -17.53 15.64 -0.75
CA HIS A 148 -17.93 15.00 0.51
C HIS A 148 -16.96 15.38 1.65
N TRP A 149 -15.66 15.31 1.40
CA TRP A 149 -14.63 15.69 2.36
C TRP A 149 -14.76 17.14 2.83
N GLN A 150 -14.89 18.06 1.87
CA GLN A 150 -15.10 19.48 2.13
C GLN A 150 -16.41 19.74 2.89
N SER A 151 -17.50 19.01 2.58
CA SER A 151 -18.77 19.17 3.30
C SER A 151 -18.67 18.77 4.78
N LEU A 152 -17.70 17.92 5.14
CA LEU A 152 -17.41 17.55 6.52
C LEU A 152 -16.43 18.52 7.21
N GLY A 153 -16.05 19.62 6.53
CA GLY A 153 -15.07 20.59 7.02
C GLY A 153 -13.61 20.16 6.85
N GLY A 154 -13.35 19.13 6.03
CA GLY A 154 -12.00 18.66 5.76
C GLY A 154 -11.22 19.61 4.85
N ILE A 155 -9.93 19.77 5.16
CA ILE A 155 -8.96 20.52 4.35
C ILE A 155 -8.28 19.53 3.40
N LEU A 156 -8.08 19.94 2.15
CA LEU A 156 -7.39 19.11 1.16
C LEU A 156 -5.87 19.19 1.34
N PRO A 157 -5.12 18.12 1.06
CA PRO A 157 -3.66 18.19 0.96
C PRO A 157 -3.22 19.17 -0.12
N GLU A 158 -2.03 19.75 0.03
CA GLU A 158 -1.46 20.68 -0.94
C GLU A 158 -1.30 20.03 -2.33
N SER A 159 -0.86 18.78 -2.37
CA SER A 159 -0.69 18.00 -3.61
C SER A 159 -2.01 17.87 -4.39
N THR A 160 -3.07 17.45 -3.70
CA THR A 160 -4.41 17.29 -4.30
C THR A 160 -5.02 18.64 -4.70
N SER A 161 -4.77 19.69 -3.91
CA SER A 161 -5.27 21.03 -4.20
C SER A 161 -4.62 21.60 -5.47
N ALA A 162 -3.31 21.44 -5.63
CA ALA A 162 -2.59 21.88 -6.82
C ALA A 162 -3.10 21.16 -8.10
N GLU A 163 -3.31 19.85 -8.04
CA GLU A 163 -3.83 19.06 -9.17
C GLU A 163 -5.21 19.53 -9.64
N LEU A 164 -6.11 19.82 -8.70
CA LEU A 164 -7.47 20.31 -9.01
C LEU A 164 -7.50 21.73 -9.58
N HIS A 165 -6.48 22.55 -9.32
CA HIS A 165 -6.36 23.89 -9.90
C HIS A 165 -5.74 23.90 -11.30
N HIS A 166 -5.07 22.81 -11.69
CA HIS A 166 -4.44 22.64 -13.00
C HIS A 166 -5.28 21.83 -14.01
N SER A 167 -6.42 21.29 -13.57
CA SER A 167 -7.36 20.49 -14.38
C SER A 167 -8.53 21.33 -14.89
#